data_AF-W4J1V6-F1
#
_entry.id   AF-W4J1V6-F1
#
_cell.length_a   1.000
_cell.length_b   1.000
_cell.length_c   1.000
_cell.angle_alpha   90.00
_cell.angle_beta   90.00
_cell.angle_gamma   90.00
#
_symmetry.space_group_name_H-M   'P 1'
#
loop_
_entity.id
_entity.type
_entity.pdbx_description
1 polymer ?
#
loop_
_entity_poly.entity_id
_entity_poly.type
_entity_poly.pdbx_seq_one_letter_code
_entity_poly.pdbx_strand_id
1 'polypeptide(L)'
;MINLQTLDFHLTNFEESNRCFNDDEKFGILYGMTELEEHINKEIYLWGKIEGIEYDYYITYYFNQENFFPTKKFYYCTNDYVFHEMLKGNDDFIENVERKLPFTFFSGYPQRIFYSKDKTKGQKKKVTGGDDNDDSDDDEDSEDNEDNEDNDDNDDNEDNDDNDNNEDNDNNDDNDNNDDTDNNDEIQSDSYNRKGKKKNGHRNNLYNDKNIDMKKKKKYEKQNITELERLSYTVRKIDEEAFIIPYNSIKITNNLEMKFCHFTGFNILDALKLTSWVHFRYPKNLTYDKIKNYNSFFLNNFLDSIKSDIPSDIWNIKINKQLNKISILNALYPGYIFYHILNTPFYASLYIGTGVSNYDLPFLLP
;
A
#
# COMPACT_ATOMS: atom_id res chain seq x y z
N MET A 1 13.81 1.17 -15.45
CA MET A 1 12.48 1.81 -15.63
C MET A 1 12.19 1.75 -17.11
N ILE A 2 10.96 1.47 -17.52
CA ILE A 2 10.63 1.17 -18.92
C ILE A 2 9.80 2.33 -19.48
N ASN A 3 10.41 3.23 -20.24
CA ASN A 3 9.69 4.34 -20.89
C ASN A 3 9.26 3.97 -22.33
N LEU A 4 8.48 4.83 -22.97
CA LEU A 4 7.98 4.60 -24.32
C LEU A 4 9.09 4.35 -25.37
N GLN A 5 10.17 5.12 -25.31
CA GLN A 5 11.29 5.05 -26.27
C GLN A 5 12.08 3.74 -26.19
N THR A 6 12.12 3.14 -25.01
CA THR A 6 12.92 1.94 -24.71
C THR A 6 12.04 0.72 -24.43
N LEU A 7 10.72 0.82 -24.65
CA LEU A 7 9.74 -0.20 -24.30
C LEU A 7 10.11 -1.55 -24.92
N ASP A 8 10.23 -1.61 -26.25
CA ASP A 8 10.54 -2.85 -26.98
C ASP A 8 11.89 -3.47 -26.55
N PHE A 9 12.91 -2.62 -26.38
CA PHE A 9 14.23 -3.05 -25.91
C PHE A 9 14.15 -3.71 -24.52
N HIS A 10 13.43 -3.09 -23.58
CA HIS A 10 13.30 -3.63 -22.24
C HIS A 10 12.45 -4.90 -22.22
N LEU A 11 11.30 -4.93 -22.91
CA LEU A 11 10.42 -6.09 -22.94
C LEU A 11 11.12 -7.33 -23.53
N THR A 12 11.89 -7.17 -24.60
CA THR A 12 12.70 -8.25 -25.18
C THR A 12 13.69 -8.83 -24.16
N ASN A 13 14.27 -7.99 -23.30
CA ASN A 13 15.22 -8.46 -22.28
C ASN A 13 14.56 -9.24 -21.14
N PHE A 14 13.25 -9.14 -20.95
CA PHE A 14 12.49 -9.93 -19.98
C PHE A 14 12.07 -11.31 -20.49
N GLU A 15 12.17 -11.61 -21.80
CA GLU A 15 11.70 -12.89 -22.36
C GLU A 15 12.38 -14.11 -21.73
N GLU A 16 13.65 -13.99 -21.31
CA GLU A 16 14.39 -15.04 -20.58
C GLU A 16 13.77 -15.41 -19.21
N SER A 17 12.91 -14.54 -18.66
CA SER A 17 12.24 -14.77 -17.38
C SER A 17 10.95 -15.61 -17.49
N ASN A 18 10.53 -15.95 -18.71
CA ASN A 18 9.25 -16.59 -19.03
C ASN A 18 8.01 -15.82 -18.52
N ARG A 19 8.15 -14.54 -18.19
CA ARG A 19 7.02 -13.63 -17.99
C ARG A 19 7.13 -12.52 -19.01
N CYS A 20 6.26 -12.58 -20.01
CA CYS A 20 6.29 -11.67 -21.16
C CYS A 20 4.87 -11.29 -21.56
N PHE A 21 4.75 -10.12 -22.17
CA PHE A 21 3.55 -9.73 -22.88
C PHE A 21 3.46 -10.43 -24.22
N ASN A 22 2.25 -10.77 -24.66
CA ASN A 22 2.01 -11.20 -26.03
C ASN A 22 2.09 -9.99 -26.99
N ASP A 23 2.10 -10.24 -28.31
CA ASP A 23 2.31 -9.17 -29.29
C ASP A 23 1.17 -8.14 -29.32
N ASP A 24 -0.07 -8.58 -29.10
CA ASP A 24 -1.25 -7.70 -29.03
C ASP A 24 -1.17 -6.79 -27.79
N GLU A 25 -0.75 -7.33 -26.64
CA GLU A 25 -0.48 -6.59 -25.41
C GLU A 25 0.64 -5.57 -25.60
N LYS A 26 1.77 -5.97 -26.21
CA LYS A 26 2.88 -5.07 -26.51
C LYS A 26 2.40 -3.88 -27.36
N PHE A 27 1.61 -4.14 -28.39
CA PHE A 27 1.08 -3.10 -29.27
C PHE A 27 0.06 -2.20 -28.55
N GLY A 28 -0.88 -2.79 -27.81
CA GLY A 28 -1.88 -2.06 -27.04
C GLY A 28 -1.27 -1.16 -25.97
N ILE A 29 -0.29 -1.67 -25.21
CA ILE A 29 0.46 -0.90 -24.21
C ILE A 29 1.21 0.25 -24.88
N LEU A 30 1.91 0.01 -26.00
CA LEU A 30 2.61 1.05 -26.75
C LEU A 30 1.65 2.17 -27.17
N TYR A 31 0.49 1.81 -27.74
CA TYR A 31 -0.53 2.77 -28.15
C TYR A 31 -1.08 3.57 -26.95
N GLY A 32 -1.54 2.89 -25.91
CA GLY A 32 -2.13 3.52 -24.73
C GLY A 32 -1.13 4.41 -23.97
N MET A 33 0.14 4.01 -23.88
CA MET A 33 1.20 4.84 -23.30
C MET A 33 1.45 6.10 -24.14
N THR A 34 1.40 6.00 -25.47
CA THR A 34 1.58 7.15 -26.37
C THR A 34 0.48 8.19 -26.16
N GLU A 35 -0.79 7.75 -26.20
CA GLU A 35 -1.95 8.64 -25.98
C GLU A 35 -1.91 9.29 -24.58
N LEU A 36 -1.52 8.52 -23.56
CA LEU A 36 -1.41 9.02 -22.19
C LEU A 36 -0.29 10.08 -22.05
N GLU A 37 0.86 9.85 -22.68
CA GLU A 37 2.00 10.78 -22.69
C GLU A 37 1.65 12.09 -23.41
N GLU A 38 0.89 12.03 -24.51
CA GLU A 38 0.37 13.21 -25.22
C GLU A 38 -0.61 14.03 -24.36
N HIS A 39 -1.53 13.35 -23.67
CA HIS A 39 -2.55 14.02 -22.85
C HIS A 39 -1.96 14.66 -21.57
N ILE A 40 -1.03 13.97 -20.90
CA ILE A 40 -0.46 14.41 -19.62
C ILE A 40 0.78 15.29 -19.80
N ASN A 41 1.47 15.17 -20.95
CA ASN A 41 2.73 15.84 -21.25
C ASN A 41 3.81 15.56 -20.17
N LYS A 42 3.96 14.28 -19.82
CA LYS A 42 4.95 13.73 -18.87
C LYS A 42 5.44 12.40 -19.41
N GLU A 43 6.71 12.08 -19.17
CA GLU A 43 7.28 10.78 -19.51
C GLU A 43 6.57 9.67 -18.71
N ILE A 44 5.96 8.73 -19.45
CA ILE A 44 5.23 7.59 -18.88
C ILE A 44 6.14 6.36 -18.83
N TYR A 45 6.03 5.63 -17.73
CA TYR A 45 6.75 4.38 -17.50
C TYR A 45 5.77 3.23 -17.33
N LEU A 46 6.10 2.08 -17.90
CA LEU A 46 5.39 0.82 -17.65
C LEU A 46 5.79 0.28 -16.27
N TRP A 47 4.79 -0.03 -15.44
CA TRP A 47 4.98 -0.74 -14.17
C TRP A 47 4.86 -2.25 -14.36
N GLY A 48 3.84 -2.68 -15.10
CA GLY A 48 3.56 -4.11 -15.25
C GLY A 48 2.10 -4.45 -15.51
N LYS A 49 1.75 -5.69 -15.16
CA LYS A 49 0.46 -6.34 -15.36
C LYS A 49 -0.01 -6.99 -14.07
N ILE A 50 -1.25 -6.73 -13.67
CA ILE A 50 -1.97 -7.52 -12.67
C ILE A 50 -2.92 -8.47 -13.40
N GLU A 51 -2.71 -9.77 -13.22
CA GLU A 51 -3.51 -10.82 -13.85
C GLU A 51 -4.86 -10.95 -13.14
N GLY A 52 -5.94 -10.82 -13.90
CA GLY A 52 -7.31 -10.96 -13.42
C GLY A 52 -7.96 -12.24 -13.93
N ILE A 53 -9.15 -12.55 -13.42
CA ILE A 53 -9.92 -13.73 -13.86
C ILE A 53 -10.50 -13.51 -15.26
N GLU A 54 -11.14 -12.35 -15.50
CA GLU A 54 -11.80 -12.03 -16.76
C GLU A 54 -10.95 -11.09 -17.63
N TYR A 55 -10.37 -10.07 -16.99
CA TYR A 55 -9.54 -9.08 -17.64
C TYR A 55 -8.32 -8.75 -16.80
N ASP A 56 -7.20 -8.57 -17.49
CA ASP A 56 -5.96 -8.14 -16.87
C ASP A 56 -5.90 -6.61 -16.76
N TYR A 57 -5.13 -6.13 -15.79
CA TYR A 57 -4.84 -4.71 -15.63
C TYR A 57 -3.41 -4.40 -16.05
N TYR A 58 -3.24 -3.49 -17.01
CA TYR A 58 -1.93 -2.94 -17.36
C TYR A 58 -1.72 -1.63 -16.63
N ILE A 59 -0.57 -1.50 -15.97
CA ILE A 59 -0.29 -0.42 -15.05
C ILE A 59 0.87 0.41 -15.57
N THR A 60 0.66 1.72 -15.64
CA THR A 60 1.69 2.71 -15.97
C THR A 60 1.77 3.76 -14.87
N TYR A 61 2.86 4.54 -14.87
CA TYR A 61 3.02 5.63 -13.93
C TYR A 61 3.91 6.72 -14.50
N TYR A 62 3.87 7.90 -13.88
CA TYR A 62 4.90 8.91 -14.06
C TYR A 62 5.38 9.45 -12.71
N PHE A 63 6.53 10.12 -12.71
CA PHE A 63 7.07 10.76 -11.51
C PHE A 63 6.51 12.17 -11.30
N ASN A 64 5.93 12.39 -10.13
CA ASN A 64 5.66 13.73 -9.62
C ASN A 64 6.81 14.18 -8.70
N GLN A 65 7.48 15.26 -9.08
CA GLN A 65 8.65 15.82 -8.38
C GLN A 65 8.30 17.02 -7.48
N GLU A 66 7.02 17.20 -7.12
CA GLU A 66 6.59 18.28 -6.23
C GLU A 66 7.17 18.17 -4.81
N ASN A 67 7.51 16.96 -4.38
CA ASN A 67 8.05 16.68 -3.06
C ASN A 67 9.56 16.37 -3.12
N PHE A 68 10.22 16.47 -1.97
CA PHE A 68 11.63 16.11 -1.77
C PHE A 68 11.98 14.73 -2.37
N PHE A 69 11.14 13.73 -2.11
CA PHE A 69 11.24 12.41 -2.73
C PHE A 69 10.12 12.29 -3.77
N PRO A 70 10.44 11.87 -5.01
CA PRO A 70 9.44 11.79 -6.07
C PRO A 70 8.35 10.78 -5.73
N THR A 71 7.10 11.16 -5.96
CA THR A 71 5.96 10.26 -5.82
C THR A 71 5.57 9.72 -7.20
N LYS A 72 5.03 8.50 -7.25
CA LYS A 72 4.50 7.92 -8.48
C LYS A 72 3.01 8.20 -8.57
N LYS A 73 2.53 8.66 -9.73
CA LYS A 73 1.11 8.72 -10.04
C LYS A 73 0.77 7.59 -11.00
N PHE A 74 -0.09 6.68 -10.58
CA PHE A 74 -0.39 5.45 -11.31
C PHE A 74 -1.64 5.59 -12.18
N TYR A 75 -1.62 4.89 -13.30
CA TYR A 75 -2.71 4.73 -14.25
C TYR A 75 -2.90 3.24 -14.54
N TYR A 76 -4.14 2.86 -14.85
CA TYR A 76 -4.49 1.51 -15.23
C TYR A 76 -5.30 1.53 -16.52
N CYS A 77 -5.21 0.46 -17.29
CA CYS A 77 -6.19 0.14 -18.33
C CYS A 77 -6.50 -1.36 -18.29
N THR A 78 -7.52 -1.76 -19.04
CA THR A 78 -7.83 -3.17 -19.27
C THR A 78 -7.50 -3.50 -20.73
N ASN A 79 -8.27 -4.37 -21.37
CA ASN A 79 -8.05 -4.75 -22.77
C ASN A 79 -8.41 -3.63 -23.78
N ASP A 80 -8.96 -2.51 -23.31
CA ASP A 80 -9.23 -1.32 -24.11
C ASP A 80 -7.99 -0.43 -24.30
N TYR A 81 -6.93 -0.64 -23.52
CA TYR A 81 -5.70 0.15 -23.53
C TYR A 81 -5.88 1.66 -23.34
N VAL A 82 -7.04 2.08 -22.83
CA VAL A 82 -7.32 3.47 -22.45
C VAL A 82 -6.95 3.66 -20.99
N PHE A 83 -5.87 4.41 -20.74
CA PHE A 83 -5.35 4.59 -19.38
C PHE A 83 -6.19 5.59 -18.57
N HIS A 84 -6.61 5.15 -17.39
CA HIS A 84 -7.36 5.91 -16.40
C HIS A 84 -6.56 6.07 -15.12
N GLU A 85 -6.70 7.21 -14.44
CA GLU A 85 -6.01 7.48 -13.19
C GLU A 85 -6.45 6.49 -12.09
N MET A 86 -5.49 5.94 -11.36
CA MET A 86 -5.75 5.14 -10.16
C MET A 86 -5.89 6.07 -8.96
N LEU A 87 -7.06 6.08 -8.34
CA LEU A 87 -7.30 6.85 -7.13
C LEU A 87 -6.89 6.07 -5.89
N LYS A 88 -6.35 6.80 -4.90
CA LYS A 88 -6.02 6.24 -3.59
C LYS A 88 -7.30 6.06 -2.77
N GLY A 89 -7.56 4.84 -2.32
CA GLY A 89 -8.66 4.52 -1.39
C GLY A 89 -8.27 4.71 0.08
N ASN A 90 -9.02 4.09 0.98
CA ASN A 90 -8.68 4.01 2.40
C ASN A 90 -7.75 2.82 2.66
N ASP A 91 -6.44 3.05 2.54
CA ASP A 91 -5.40 2.02 2.68
C ASP A 91 -5.53 1.20 3.96
N ASP A 92 -5.71 1.85 5.12
CA ASP A 92 -5.82 1.16 6.41
C ASP A 92 -7.02 0.20 6.42
N PHE A 93 -8.14 0.63 5.84
CA PHE A 93 -9.33 -0.21 5.76
C PHE A 93 -9.14 -1.36 4.77
N ILE A 94 -8.53 -1.11 3.62
CA ILE A 94 -8.23 -2.13 2.60
C ILE A 94 -7.28 -3.17 3.17
N GLU A 95 -6.19 -2.75 3.80
CA GLU A 95 -5.21 -3.65 4.43
C GLU A 95 -5.86 -4.56 5.50
N ASN A 96 -6.73 -3.97 6.33
CA ASN A 96 -7.47 -4.72 7.34
C ASN A 96 -8.43 -5.77 6.72
N VAL A 97 -8.94 -5.52 5.52
CA VAL A 97 -9.79 -6.47 4.78
C VAL A 97 -8.94 -7.52 4.08
N GLU A 98 -7.86 -7.16 3.40
CA GLU A 98 -6.90 -8.09 2.77
C GLU A 98 -6.40 -9.13 3.77
N ARG A 99 -6.05 -8.70 4.99
CA ARG A 99 -5.59 -9.61 6.05
C ARG A 99 -6.63 -10.65 6.46
N LYS A 100 -7.93 -10.38 6.26
CA LYS A 100 -9.04 -11.30 6.57
C LYS A 100 -9.45 -12.17 5.38
N LEU A 101 -9.14 -11.72 4.16
CA LEU A 101 -9.50 -12.38 2.91
C LEU A 101 -8.23 -12.58 2.05
N PRO A 102 -7.21 -13.30 2.55
CA PRO A 102 -6.01 -13.56 1.78
C PRO A 102 -6.35 -14.39 0.54
N PHE A 103 -5.47 -14.34 -0.47
CA PHE A 103 -5.57 -15.15 -1.70
C PHE A 103 -6.77 -14.85 -2.62
N THR A 104 -7.36 -13.66 -2.50
CA THR A 104 -8.42 -13.23 -3.42
C THR A 104 -7.84 -12.67 -4.71
N PHE A 105 -8.30 -13.19 -5.85
CA PHE A 105 -7.90 -12.72 -7.18
C PHE A 105 -8.70 -11.51 -7.63
N PHE A 106 -8.10 -10.71 -8.52
CA PHE A 106 -8.81 -9.65 -9.22
C PHE A 106 -9.75 -10.25 -10.26
N SER A 107 -10.95 -9.70 -10.40
CA SER A 107 -11.89 -10.15 -11.42
C SER A 107 -11.61 -9.50 -12.78
N GLY A 108 -11.03 -8.30 -12.81
CA GLY A 108 -10.85 -7.51 -14.03
C GLY A 108 -11.91 -6.43 -14.22
N TYR A 109 -12.86 -6.28 -13.29
CA TYR A 109 -13.90 -5.24 -13.33
C TYR A 109 -13.65 -4.14 -12.29
N PRO A 110 -13.14 -2.95 -12.69
CA PRO A 110 -12.73 -1.90 -11.74
C PRO A 110 -13.81 -1.48 -10.73
N GLN A 111 -15.07 -1.43 -11.18
CA GLN A 111 -16.20 -0.96 -10.37
C GLN A 111 -16.87 -2.07 -9.54
N ARG A 112 -16.39 -3.31 -9.64
CA ARG A 112 -16.93 -4.42 -8.85
C ARG A 112 -16.65 -4.15 -7.38
N ILE A 113 -17.64 -4.45 -6.53
CA ILE A 113 -17.47 -4.36 -5.08
C ILE A 113 -16.66 -5.57 -4.64
N PHE A 114 -15.44 -5.33 -4.17
CA PHE A 114 -14.57 -6.33 -3.56
C PHE A 114 -15.07 -6.70 -2.16
N TYR A 115 -15.39 -5.69 -1.34
CA TYR A 115 -15.87 -5.90 0.02
C TYR A 115 -17.02 -4.97 0.36
N SER A 116 -18.01 -5.50 1.10
CA SER A 116 -19.11 -4.70 1.67
C SER A 116 -19.46 -5.19 3.07
N LYS A 117 -19.42 -4.27 4.04
CA LYS A 117 -19.72 -4.55 5.45
C LYS A 117 -21.16 -5.04 5.69
N ASP A 118 -22.08 -4.73 4.79
CA ASP A 118 -23.50 -5.08 4.93
C ASP A 118 -23.77 -6.59 4.71
N LYS A 119 -22.90 -7.30 3.97
CA LYS A 119 -23.09 -8.74 3.69
C LYS A 119 -22.63 -9.67 4.81
N THR A 120 -21.81 -9.19 5.75
CA THR A 120 -21.28 -10.01 6.86
C THR A 120 -22.19 -10.10 8.10
N LYS A 121 -23.35 -9.43 8.11
CA LYS A 121 -24.34 -9.57 9.19
C LYS A 121 -25.39 -10.63 8.83
N GLY A 122 -25.00 -11.88 9.06
CA GLY A 122 -25.82 -13.08 9.29
C GLY A 122 -27.22 -13.17 8.68
N GLN A 123 -27.41 -14.17 7.82
CA GLN A 123 -28.61 -14.99 7.90
C GLN A 123 -28.60 -15.74 9.25
N LYS A 124 -29.02 -15.09 10.34
CA LYS A 124 -29.59 -15.81 11.48
C LYS A 124 -31.02 -16.15 11.11
N LYS A 125 -31.25 -17.32 10.51
CA LYS A 125 -32.60 -17.91 10.45
C LYS A 125 -33.05 -18.12 11.91
N LYS A 126 -34.00 -17.29 12.35
CA LYS A 126 -34.84 -17.60 13.51
C LYS A 126 -35.64 -18.84 13.13
N VAL A 127 -35.33 -19.98 13.74
CA VAL A 127 -36.26 -21.11 13.77
C VAL A 127 -37.30 -20.77 14.83
N THR A 128 -38.47 -20.34 14.40
CA THR A 128 -39.71 -20.44 15.18
C THR A 128 -40.59 -21.41 14.42
N GLY A 129 -40.87 -22.56 15.05
CA GLY A 129 -41.72 -23.61 14.50
C GLY A 129 -43.17 -23.16 14.33
N GLY A 130 -43.84 -23.83 13.39
CA GLY A 130 -45.26 -23.68 13.09
C GLY A 130 -45.53 -24.13 11.65
N ASP A 131 -46.07 -25.34 11.52
CA ASP A 131 -46.49 -26.01 10.30
C ASP A 131 -47.52 -25.22 9.47
N ASP A 132 -47.40 -25.27 8.14
CA ASP A 132 -48.39 -25.82 7.18
C ASP A 132 -48.15 -25.30 5.74
N ASN A 133 -47.69 -26.22 4.88
CA ASN A 133 -48.02 -26.49 3.46
C ASN A 133 -48.55 -25.34 2.54
N ASP A 134 -47.81 -25.01 1.48
CA ASP A 134 -47.96 -25.60 0.13
C ASP A 134 -47.22 -24.79 -0.97
N ASP A 135 -46.49 -25.56 -1.79
CA ASP A 135 -46.26 -25.48 -3.25
C ASP A 135 -45.35 -24.45 -3.96
N SER A 136 -44.40 -25.06 -4.71
CA SER A 136 -43.87 -24.72 -6.06
C SER A 136 -42.81 -23.58 -6.12
N ASP A 137 -41.61 -23.70 -6.73
CA ASP A 137 -41.05 -24.60 -7.75
C ASP A 137 -39.50 -24.64 -7.60
N ASP A 138 -38.90 -25.75 -8.03
CA ASP A 138 -37.65 -25.98 -8.79
C ASP A 138 -36.53 -24.89 -8.70
N ASP A 139 -35.27 -25.22 -8.41
CA ASP A 139 -34.39 -26.04 -9.25
C ASP A 139 -33.25 -26.71 -8.47
N GLU A 140 -32.85 -27.84 -9.02
CA GLU A 140 -31.77 -28.75 -8.66
C GLU A 140 -30.38 -28.08 -8.61
N ASP A 141 -29.57 -28.46 -7.62
CA ASP A 141 -28.21 -28.94 -7.91
C ASP A 141 -27.69 -29.81 -6.74
N SER A 142 -27.35 -31.05 -7.10
CA SER A 142 -26.80 -32.14 -6.29
C SER A 142 -25.36 -31.81 -5.84
N GLU A 143 -25.06 -31.90 -4.54
CA GLU A 143 -24.47 -33.04 -3.82
C GLU A 143 -23.06 -33.47 -4.26
N ASP A 144 -22.17 -33.49 -3.25
CA ASP A 144 -21.01 -34.38 -3.00
C ASP A 144 -19.88 -33.54 -2.34
N ASN A 145 -19.25 -33.88 -1.22
CA ASN A 145 -19.36 -34.96 -0.23
C ASN A 145 -18.54 -34.52 1.01
N GLU A 146 -18.97 -34.98 2.20
CA GLU A 146 -18.21 -35.68 3.25
C GLU A 146 -16.71 -35.34 3.45
N ASP A 147 -16.09 -35.37 4.62
CA ASP A 147 -16.41 -35.61 6.03
C ASP A 147 -15.10 -35.23 6.75
N ASN A 148 -15.18 -34.86 8.03
CA ASN A 148 -14.25 -35.34 9.05
C ASN A 148 -14.71 -34.82 10.42
N GLU A 149 -15.41 -35.71 11.11
CA GLU A 149 -15.39 -35.78 12.57
C GLU A 149 -13.94 -36.03 13.01
N ASP A 150 -13.46 -35.32 14.03
CA ASP A 150 -12.92 -36.03 15.18
C ASP A 150 -12.79 -35.12 16.42
N ASN A 151 -13.08 -35.79 17.51
CA ASN A 151 -13.13 -35.42 18.92
C ASN A 151 -11.91 -34.64 19.45
N ASP A 152 -12.11 -33.88 20.52
CA ASP A 152 -11.47 -34.25 21.79
C ASP A 152 -12.13 -33.55 22.99
N ASP A 153 -12.47 -34.39 23.95
CA ASP A 153 -12.96 -34.09 25.29
C ASP A 153 -11.88 -33.46 26.17
N ASN A 154 -12.35 -32.62 27.10
CA ASN A 154 -11.89 -32.34 28.47
C ASN A 154 -10.41 -32.57 28.86
N ASP A 155 -9.80 -31.57 29.49
CA ASP A 155 -9.46 -31.72 30.92
C ASP A 155 -9.13 -30.38 31.59
N ASP A 156 -9.67 -30.25 32.79
CA ASP A 156 -9.49 -29.19 33.77
C ASP A 156 -8.03 -29.07 34.23
N ASN A 157 -7.62 -27.86 34.65
CA ASN A 157 -6.87 -27.71 35.91
C ASN A 157 -6.93 -26.26 36.43
N GLU A 158 -7.32 -26.20 37.70
CA GLU A 158 -7.51 -25.05 38.57
C GLU A 158 -6.18 -24.43 39.05
N ASP A 159 -6.29 -23.13 39.37
CA ASP A 159 -5.69 -22.38 40.48
C ASP A 159 -4.17 -22.34 40.70
N ASN A 160 -3.65 -21.11 40.81
CA ASN A 160 -3.17 -20.60 42.10
C ASN A 160 -3.06 -19.06 42.10
N ASP A 161 -3.71 -18.48 43.09
CA ASP A 161 -3.49 -17.13 43.63
C ASP A 161 -2.04 -16.96 44.10
N ASP A 162 -1.50 -15.73 44.04
CA ASP A 162 -1.10 -15.05 45.28
C ASP A 162 -0.73 -13.56 45.08
N ASN A 163 -1.01 -12.85 46.16
CA ASN A 163 -0.99 -11.41 46.40
C ASN A 163 0.38 -10.73 46.25
N ASP A 164 0.39 -9.41 46.04
CA ASP A 164 0.74 -8.48 47.13
C ASP A 164 0.58 -7.00 46.74
N ASN A 165 -0.25 -6.32 47.53
CA ASN A 165 -0.32 -4.87 47.65
C ASN A 165 0.84 -4.37 48.52
N ASN A 166 1.37 -3.18 48.23
CA ASN A 166 1.71 -2.21 49.26
C ASN A 166 1.75 -0.79 48.69
N GLU A 167 0.86 0.04 49.23
CA GLU A 167 0.93 1.50 49.23
C GLU A 167 1.96 1.94 50.31
N ASP A 168 2.67 3.04 50.09
CA ASP A 168 2.77 4.14 51.06
C ASP A 168 3.61 5.31 50.53
N ASN A 169 2.90 6.40 50.24
CA ASN A 169 3.03 7.74 50.81
C ASN A 169 4.38 8.45 51.08
N ASP A 170 4.33 9.73 50.67
CA ASP A 170 4.69 10.93 51.42
C ASP A 170 6.06 11.64 51.26
N ASN A 171 5.94 12.81 50.61
CA ASN A 171 6.26 14.15 51.12
C ASN A 171 7.69 14.73 51.01
N ASN A 172 7.72 15.79 50.19
CA ASN A 172 8.02 17.19 50.53
C ASN A 172 9.42 17.81 50.46
N ASP A 173 9.37 19.02 49.87
CA ASP A 173 10.06 20.29 50.15
C ASP A 173 11.57 20.34 49.81
N ASP A 174 12.10 21.34 49.09
CA ASP A 174 12.07 22.77 49.36
C ASP A 174 12.75 23.56 48.20
N ASN A 175 12.17 24.72 47.84
CA ASN A 175 12.76 26.09 47.71
C ASN A 175 14.19 26.30 47.12
N ASP A 176 14.55 27.36 46.36
CA ASP A 176 14.16 28.77 46.51
C ASP A 176 14.77 29.70 45.40
N ASN A 177 14.11 30.87 45.20
CA ASN A 177 14.61 32.23 44.86
C ASN A 177 14.89 32.76 43.41
N ASN A 178 13.95 33.64 42.97
CA ASN A 178 14.01 35.10 42.65
C ASN A 178 14.94 35.71 41.56
N ASP A 179 14.37 36.53 40.64
CA ASP A 179 14.29 38.01 40.76
C ASP A 179 13.60 38.69 39.53
N ASP A 180 12.62 39.56 39.85
CA ASP A 180 12.18 40.88 39.33
C ASP A 180 12.24 41.30 37.84
N THR A 181 11.12 41.84 37.29
CA THR A 181 10.78 43.31 37.31
C THR A 181 9.50 43.66 36.52
N ASP A 182 8.56 44.32 37.22
CA ASP A 182 7.86 45.59 36.92
C ASP A 182 6.88 45.86 35.74
N ASN A 183 5.62 46.10 36.17
CA ASN A 183 4.84 47.37 36.10
C ASN A 183 3.57 47.49 35.20
N ASN A 184 2.44 47.75 35.91
CA ASN A 184 1.32 48.70 35.68
C ASN A 184 0.31 48.43 34.53
N ASP A 185 -1.02 48.62 34.65
CA ASP A 185 -1.85 49.55 35.44
C ASP A 185 -3.25 48.98 35.81
N GLU A 186 -3.82 49.52 36.89
CA GLU A 186 -5.16 49.34 37.48
C GLU A 186 -6.31 49.94 36.61
N ILE A 187 -7.61 49.61 36.78
CA ILE A 187 -8.56 50.23 37.73
C ILE A 187 -9.92 49.45 37.80
N GLN A 188 -10.47 49.45 39.02
CA GLN A 188 -11.74 49.01 39.65
C GLN A 188 -13.08 49.24 38.89
N SER A 189 -14.22 48.56 39.17
CA SER A 189 -14.99 48.60 40.44
C SER A 189 -16.26 47.71 40.47
N ASP A 190 -16.48 47.05 41.61
CA ASP A 190 -17.66 46.91 42.50
C ASP A 190 -19.14 46.73 42.02
N SER A 191 -19.66 45.51 42.27
CA SER A 191 -20.69 45.19 43.31
C SER A 191 -22.21 44.95 42.99
N TYR A 192 -22.71 43.90 43.67
CA TYR A 192 -24.07 43.52 44.18
C TYR A 192 -25.33 43.29 43.30
N ASN A 193 -25.69 42.00 43.21
CA ASN A 193 -26.96 41.33 43.64
C ASN A 193 -28.36 41.78 43.12
N ARG A 194 -29.10 40.89 42.41
CA ARG A 194 -30.42 40.31 42.83
C ARG A 194 -31.15 39.49 41.73
N LYS A 195 -31.90 38.49 42.23
CA LYS A 195 -32.76 37.48 41.59
C LYS A 195 -33.87 38.04 40.67
N GLY A 196 -34.27 37.28 39.64
CA GLY A 196 -35.54 37.45 38.92
C GLY A 196 -35.83 36.34 37.90
N LYS A 197 -37.00 35.67 38.04
CA LYS A 197 -37.47 34.50 37.27
C LYS A 197 -38.01 34.83 35.87
N LYS A 198 -37.79 33.88 34.95
CA LYS A 198 -38.57 33.47 33.75
C LYS A 198 -39.75 34.32 33.27
N LYS A 199 -39.78 34.64 31.97
CA LYS A 199 -40.91 34.36 31.05
C LYS A 199 -40.53 34.41 29.56
N ASN A 200 -41.23 33.53 28.84
CA ASN A 200 -41.22 33.11 27.43
C ASN A 200 -40.95 34.16 26.33
N GLY A 201 -40.27 33.68 25.28
CA GLY A 201 -40.39 34.19 23.91
C GLY A 201 -40.09 33.08 22.91
N HIS A 202 -41.13 32.57 22.23
CA HIS A 202 -41.01 31.70 21.05
C HIS A 202 -40.22 32.42 19.96
N ARG A 203 -39.16 31.81 19.43
CA ARG A 203 -38.68 32.06 18.06
C ARG A 203 -38.21 30.76 17.43
N ASN A 204 -38.90 30.41 16.35
CA ASN A 204 -38.70 29.25 15.50
C ASN A 204 -37.24 29.14 15.01
N ASN A 205 -36.59 28.01 15.27
CA ASN A 205 -35.37 27.61 14.57
C ASN A 205 -35.69 26.39 13.69
N LEU A 206 -36.24 26.67 12.51
CA LEU A 206 -36.46 25.70 11.43
C LEU A 206 -35.20 25.47 10.58
N TYR A 207 -34.00 25.68 11.14
CA TYR A 207 -32.74 25.63 10.41
C TYR A 207 -31.66 24.84 11.17
N ASN A 208 -31.95 23.59 11.56
CA ASN A 208 -30.86 22.71 12.00
C ASN A 208 -31.03 21.20 11.73
N ASP A 209 -32.18 20.71 11.26
CA ASP A 209 -32.33 19.26 10.99
C ASP A 209 -31.59 18.79 9.73
N LYS A 210 -31.48 19.63 8.69
CA LYS A 210 -30.79 19.26 7.44
C LYS A 210 -29.27 19.05 7.63
N ASN A 211 -28.66 19.73 8.60
CA ASN A 211 -27.22 19.59 8.91
C ASN A 211 -26.91 18.38 9.79
N ILE A 212 -27.86 17.94 10.61
CA ILE A 212 -27.74 16.71 11.39
C ILE A 212 -27.92 15.50 10.46
N ASP A 213 -28.83 15.57 9.49
CA ASP A 213 -29.01 14.51 8.49
C ASP A 213 -27.87 14.43 7.47
N MET A 214 -27.22 15.53 7.08
CA MET A 214 -26.00 15.49 6.26
C MET A 214 -24.78 14.99 7.04
N LYS A 215 -24.63 15.34 8.32
CA LYS A 215 -23.54 14.81 9.18
C LYS A 215 -23.79 13.36 9.59
N LYS A 216 -25.04 12.92 9.74
CA LYS A 216 -25.39 11.51 9.91
C LYS A 216 -25.25 10.72 8.60
N LYS A 217 -25.57 11.30 7.43
CA LYS A 217 -25.30 10.67 6.11
C LYS A 217 -23.82 10.48 5.83
N LYS A 218 -22.96 11.44 6.19
CA LYS A 218 -21.49 11.29 6.08
C LYS A 218 -20.88 10.27 7.06
N LYS A 219 -21.60 9.88 8.12
CA LYS A 219 -21.14 8.88 9.10
C LYS A 219 -21.56 7.44 8.75
N TYR A 220 -22.37 7.27 7.71
CA TYR A 220 -22.85 5.98 7.20
C TYR A 220 -22.73 5.91 5.68
N GLU A 221 -21.61 6.35 5.12
CA GLU A 221 -21.19 5.77 3.84
C GLU A 221 -20.95 4.29 4.10
N LYS A 222 -21.71 3.44 3.40
CA LYS A 222 -21.45 2.00 3.36
C LYS A 222 -19.96 1.84 3.04
N GLN A 223 -19.19 1.36 4.01
CA GLN A 223 -17.75 1.11 3.86
C GLN A 223 -17.59 -0.06 2.89
N ASN A 224 -17.73 0.23 1.61
CA ASN A 224 -17.50 -0.68 0.51
C ASN A 224 -16.12 -0.38 -0.05
N ILE A 225 -15.42 -1.43 -0.47
CA ILE A 225 -14.17 -1.31 -1.21
C ILE A 225 -14.47 -1.80 -2.62
N THR A 226 -14.16 -0.97 -3.60
CA THR A 226 -14.17 -1.36 -5.01
C THR A 226 -12.88 -2.11 -5.38
N GLU A 227 -12.95 -2.90 -6.43
CA GLU A 227 -11.79 -3.61 -6.96
C GLU A 227 -10.68 -2.63 -7.39
N LEU A 228 -11.04 -1.48 -7.95
CA LEU A 228 -10.08 -0.44 -8.33
C LEU A 228 -9.32 0.14 -7.12
N GLU A 229 -10.00 0.39 -6.00
CA GLU A 229 -9.35 0.88 -4.77
C GLU A 229 -8.37 -0.16 -4.22
N ARG A 230 -8.77 -1.45 -4.25
CA ARG A 230 -7.91 -2.57 -3.88
C ARG A 230 -6.69 -2.69 -4.81
N LEU A 231 -6.91 -2.56 -6.13
CA LEU A 231 -5.86 -2.61 -7.14
C LEU A 231 -4.83 -1.49 -6.91
N SER A 232 -5.31 -0.27 -6.67
CA SER A 232 -4.48 0.90 -6.33
C SER A 232 -3.64 0.68 -5.07
N TYR A 233 -4.22 0.11 -4.02
CA TYR A 233 -3.48 -0.27 -2.82
C TYR A 233 -2.41 -1.33 -3.12
N THR A 234 -2.78 -2.39 -3.83
CA THR A 234 -1.90 -3.53 -4.14
C THR A 234 -0.69 -3.11 -4.97
N VAL A 235 -0.90 -2.36 -6.05
CA VAL A 235 0.17 -1.83 -6.91
C VAL A 235 1.14 -0.97 -6.10
N ARG A 236 0.63 -0.04 -5.27
CA ARG A 236 1.47 0.83 -4.44
C ARG A 236 2.24 0.05 -3.37
N LYS A 237 1.62 -0.96 -2.77
CA LYS A 237 2.28 -1.82 -1.79
C LYS A 237 3.44 -2.60 -2.42
N ILE A 238 3.20 -3.23 -3.57
CA ILE A 238 4.25 -3.96 -4.31
C ILE A 238 5.35 -2.99 -4.75
N ASP A 239 4.98 -1.81 -5.26
CA ASP A 239 5.95 -0.78 -5.65
C ASP A 239 6.83 -0.34 -4.46
N GLU A 240 6.23 -0.13 -3.29
CA GLU A 240 6.96 0.25 -2.09
C GLU A 240 7.88 -0.89 -1.59
N GLU A 241 7.43 -2.14 -1.64
CA GLU A 241 8.16 -3.27 -1.05
C GLU A 241 9.13 -3.98 -2.00
N ALA A 242 8.97 -3.86 -3.31
CA ALA A 242 9.76 -4.62 -4.29
C ALA A 242 10.46 -3.76 -5.34
N PHE A 243 10.06 -2.50 -5.56
CA PHE A 243 10.65 -1.72 -6.66
C PHE A 243 12.10 -1.31 -6.35
N ILE A 244 13.07 -1.95 -7.02
CA ILE A 244 14.50 -1.75 -6.79
C ILE A 244 15.21 -1.04 -7.96
N ILE A 245 16.35 -0.45 -7.63
CA ILE A 245 17.29 0.19 -8.57
C ILE A 245 18.74 -0.16 -8.21
N PRO A 246 19.70 0.04 -9.14
CA PRO A 246 21.12 -0.11 -8.83
C PRO A 246 21.57 0.89 -7.75
N TYR A 247 22.42 0.42 -6.85
CA TYR A 247 23.08 1.26 -5.86
C TYR A 247 23.84 2.42 -6.53
N ASN A 248 23.81 3.62 -5.91
CA ASN A 248 24.39 4.87 -6.43
C ASN A 248 23.84 5.38 -7.78
N SER A 249 22.74 4.82 -8.29
CA SER A 249 22.03 5.36 -9.47
C SER A 249 21.28 6.67 -9.17
N ILE A 250 21.18 7.06 -7.90
CA ILE A 250 20.47 8.26 -7.45
C ILE A 250 21.27 8.97 -6.36
N LYS A 251 21.21 10.30 -6.36
CA LYS A 251 21.79 11.16 -5.32
C LYS A 251 20.83 12.27 -4.91
N ILE A 252 21.02 12.78 -3.70
CA ILE A 252 20.41 14.03 -3.26
C ILE A 252 21.45 15.14 -3.37
N THR A 253 21.08 16.24 -4.01
CA THR A 253 21.90 17.46 -4.13
C THR A 253 21.78 18.36 -2.90
N ASN A 254 22.67 19.35 -2.77
CA ASN A 254 22.60 20.36 -1.69
C ASN A 254 21.27 21.12 -1.63
N ASN A 255 20.56 21.24 -2.76
CA ASN A 255 19.26 21.88 -2.81
C ASN A 255 18.13 20.95 -2.32
N LEU A 256 18.48 19.78 -1.79
CA LEU A 256 17.55 18.72 -1.41
C LEU A 256 16.73 18.21 -2.61
N GLU A 257 17.26 18.33 -3.83
CA GLU A 257 16.67 17.74 -5.02
C GLU A 257 17.26 16.35 -5.27
N MET A 258 16.40 15.38 -5.52
CA MET A 258 16.81 14.05 -5.96
C MET A 258 17.12 14.05 -7.46
N LYS A 259 18.28 13.49 -7.86
CA LYS A 259 18.68 13.37 -9.27
C LYS A 259 19.18 11.97 -9.58
N PHE A 260 18.79 11.46 -10.74
CA PHE A 260 19.41 10.26 -11.31
C PHE A 260 20.87 10.54 -11.67
N CYS A 261 21.75 9.64 -11.26
CA CYS A 261 23.16 9.64 -11.57
C CYS A 261 23.42 8.88 -12.88
N HIS A 262 24.54 9.18 -13.53
CA HIS A 262 25.01 8.39 -14.65
C HIS A 262 25.53 7.03 -14.14
N PHE A 263 24.65 6.04 -14.04
CA PHE A 263 25.02 4.67 -13.73
C PHE A 263 25.71 4.04 -14.94
N THR A 264 26.91 3.49 -14.77
CA THR A 264 27.69 2.87 -15.87
C THR A 264 27.51 1.36 -15.99
N GLY A 265 26.87 0.73 -15.00
CA GLY A 265 26.72 -0.72 -14.91
C GLY A 265 27.61 -1.36 -13.86
N PHE A 266 27.15 -2.50 -13.33
CA PHE A 266 27.94 -3.36 -12.45
C PHE A 266 28.61 -4.46 -13.25
N ASN A 267 29.82 -4.85 -12.82
CA ASN A 267 30.40 -6.12 -13.24
C ASN A 267 29.67 -7.29 -12.56
N ILE A 268 29.99 -8.51 -12.98
CA ILE A 268 29.37 -9.73 -12.43
C ILE A 268 29.49 -9.87 -10.91
N LEU A 269 30.66 -9.58 -10.33
CA LEU A 269 30.91 -9.77 -8.89
C LEU A 269 30.10 -8.78 -8.06
N ASP A 270 29.97 -7.54 -8.54
CA ASP A 270 29.17 -6.52 -7.87
C ASP A 270 27.68 -6.77 -8.07
N ALA A 271 27.25 -7.17 -9.26
CA ALA A 271 25.84 -7.43 -9.56
C ALA A 271 25.26 -8.60 -8.73
N LEU A 272 26.10 -9.58 -8.36
CA LEU A 272 25.69 -10.72 -7.51
C LEU A 272 25.57 -10.37 -6.02
N LYS A 273 25.97 -9.17 -5.59
CA LYS A 273 25.83 -8.74 -4.19
C LYS A 273 24.44 -8.12 -3.98
N LEU A 274 23.72 -8.60 -2.95
CA LEU A 274 22.46 -7.98 -2.52
C LEU A 274 22.63 -6.50 -2.13
N THR A 275 23.82 -6.09 -1.66
CA THR A 275 24.11 -4.69 -1.32
C THR A 275 24.19 -3.75 -2.53
N SER A 276 24.28 -4.29 -3.74
CA SER A 276 24.32 -3.50 -4.98
C SER A 276 22.93 -3.06 -5.45
N TRP A 277 21.89 -3.48 -4.75
CA TRP A 277 20.49 -3.18 -5.09
C TRP A 277 19.80 -2.54 -3.89
N VAL A 278 19.04 -1.48 -4.18
CA VAL A 278 18.35 -0.69 -3.16
C VAL A 278 16.91 -0.44 -3.57
N HIS A 279 16.03 -0.32 -2.59
CA HIS A 279 14.63 0.04 -2.79
C HIS A 279 14.51 1.49 -3.25
N PHE A 280 13.68 1.73 -4.25
CA PHE A 280 13.38 3.08 -4.70
C PHE A 280 12.05 3.58 -4.14
N ARG A 281 12.13 3.95 -2.87
CA ARG A 281 11.11 4.61 -2.06
C ARG A 281 11.77 5.47 -0.99
N TYR A 282 10.97 6.20 -0.22
CA TYR A 282 11.50 6.90 0.94
C TYR A 282 12.13 5.88 1.92
N PRO A 283 13.37 6.11 2.39
CA PRO A 283 14.05 5.16 3.28
C PRO A 283 13.35 5.05 4.63
N LYS A 284 13.22 3.86 5.20
CA LYS A 284 12.50 3.65 6.48
C LYS A 284 13.22 4.31 7.65
N ASN A 285 14.55 4.27 7.63
CA ASN A 285 15.39 4.65 8.78
C ASN A 285 15.98 6.07 8.69
N LEU A 286 15.71 6.79 7.59
CA LEU A 286 16.27 8.10 7.33
C LEU A 286 15.19 9.18 7.40
N THR A 287 15.32 10.09 8.36
CA THR A 287 14.42 11.24 8.49
C THR A 287 14.93 12.43 7.67
N TYR A 288 14.02 13.30 7.25
CA TYR A 288 14.35 14.53 6.52
C TYR A 288 15.38 15.39 7.26
N ASP A 289 15.26 15.51 8.59
CA ASP A 289 16.21 16.29 9.39
C ASP A 289 17.63 15.72 9.35
N LYS A 290 17.78 14.40 9.32
CA LYS A 290 19.10 13.75 9.15
C LYS A 290 19.69 14.02 7.76
N ILE A 291 18.86 14.06 6.72
CA ILE A 291 19.28 14.40 5.35
C ILE A 291 19.74 15.86 5.28
N LYS A 292 18.96 16.78 5.86
CA LYS A 292 19.26 18.21 5.85
C LYS A 292 20.54 18.56 6.60
N ASN A 293 20.82 17.84 7.68
CA ASN A 293 22.00 18.05 8.52
C ASN A 293 23.26 17.33 7.98
N TYR A 294 23.16 16.65 6.83
CA TYR A 294 24.29 15.94 6.26
C TYR A 294 25.31 16.92 5.65
N ASN A 295 26.53 16.93 6.18
CA ASN A 295 27.58 17.87 5.78
C ASN A 295 28.39 17.35 4.56
N SER A 296 27.69 17.03 3.48
CA SER A 296 28.29 16.56 2.22
C SER A 296 27.64 17.27 1.04
N PHE A 297 28.42 17.55 -0.02
CA PHE A 297 27.92 18.18 -1.25
C PHE A 297 26.89 17.31 -1.99
N PHE A 298 26.95 16.00 -1.77
CA PHE A 298 25.96 15.03 -2.24
C PHE A 298 25.75 13.98 -1.17
N LEU A 299 24.50 13.60 -0.92
CA LEU A 299 24.17 12.42 -0.13
C LEU A 299 23.96 11.24 -1.08
N ASN A 300 24.92 10.31 -1.06
CA ASN A 300 24.84 9.00 -1.70
C ASN A 300 24.42 7.96 -0.63
N ASN A 301 24.04 6.75 -1.06
CA ASN A 301 23.79 5.63 -0.13
C ASN A 301 22.71 5.89 0.93
N PHE A 302 21.64 6.59 0.56
CA PHE A 302 20.58 6.94 1.51
C PHE A 302 19.38 5.98 1.45
N LEU A 303 19.30 5.15 0.41
CA LEU A 303 18.21 4.19 0.17
C LEU A 303 18.47 2.87 0.90
N ASP A 304 17.38 2.18 1.25
CA ASP A 304 17.44 0.89 1.95
C ASP A 304 17.94 -0.22 1.01
N SER A 305 18.95 -0.99 1.43
CA SER A 305 19.43 -2.15 0.66
C SER A 305 18.49 -3.34 0.79
N ILE A 306 18.33 -4.10 -0.29
CA ILE A 306 17.55 -5.36 -0.26
C ILE A 306 18.19 -6.43 0.64
N LYS A 307 19.49 -6.30 0.98
CA LYS A 307 20.16 -7.24 1.89
C LYS A 307 19.57 -7.22 3.30
N SER A 308 19.00 -6.09 3.71
CA SER A 308 18.40 -5.91 5.04
C SER A 308 16.90 -6.24 5.09
N ASP A 309 16.32 -6.76 4.02
CA ASP A 309 14.91 -7.14 4.02
C ASP A 309 14.62 -8.35 4.92
N ILE A 310 13.39 -8.40 5.42
CA ILE A 310 12.88 -9.45 6.29
C ILE A 310 11.58 -9.99 5.67
N PRO A 311 11.42 -11.31 5.52
CA PRO A 311 12.39 -12.38 5.82
C PRO A 311 13.71 -12.27 5.05
N SER A 312 14.76 -12.95 5.52
CA SER A 312 15.98 -13.12 4.73
C SER A 312 15.69 -14.02 3.51
N ASP A 313 16.48 -13.89 2.45
CA ASP A 313 16.40 -14.73 1.24
C ASP A 313 15.10 -14.62 0.41
N ILE A 314 14.34 -13.54 0.58
CA ILE A 314 13.21 -13.21 -0.32
C ILE A 314 13.65 -12.78 -1.72
N TRP A 315 14.95 -12.55 -1.93
CA TRP A 315 15.52 -12.09 -3.20
C TRP A 315 16.40 -13.16 -3.81
N ASN A 316 16.11 -13.52 -5.06
CA ASN A 316 16.87 -14.53 -5.79
C ASN A 316 17.56 -13.89 -7.01
N ILE A 317 18.89 -13.84 -6.99
CA ILE A 317 19.70 -13.36 -8.12
C ILE A 317 20.14 -14.55 -8.97
N LYS A 318 19.73 -14.55 -10.23
CA LYS A 318 20.11 -15.51 -11.25
C LYS A 318 20.98 -14.84 -12.30
N ILE A 319 21.95 -15.56 -12.84
CA ILE A 319 22.73 -15.12 -14.00
C ILE A 319 22.38 -15.97 -15.20
N ASN A 320 22.31 -15.35 -16.38
CA ASN A 320 22.05 -16.07 -17.62
C ASN A 320 23.26 -16.92 -18.05
N LYS A 321 23.04 -17.86 -18.97
CA LYS A 321 24.08 -18.80 -19.43
C LYS A 321 25.28 -18.09 -20.06
N GLN A 322 25.05 -16.93 -20.69
CA GLN A 322 26.06 -16.12 -21.36
C GLN A 322 26.87 -15.24 -20.39
N LEU A 323 26.54 -15.23 -19.10
CA LEU A 323 27.22 -14.45 -18.07
C LEU A 323 27.29 -12.94 -18.36
N ASN A 324 26.28 -12.40 -19.05
CA ASN A 324 26.21 -10.98 -19.43
C ASN A 324 24.96 -10.26 -18.90
N LYS A 325 24.02 -11.00 -18.31
CA LYS A 325 22.78 -10.45 -17.74
C LYS A 325 22.44 -11.19 -16.45
N ILE A 326 21.99 -10.44 -15.46
CA ILE A 326 21.37 -11.00 -14.25
C ILE A 326 19.88 -10.72 -14.24
N SER A 327 19.14 -11.58 -13.54
CA SER A 327 17.74 -11.41 -13.19
C SER A 327 17.59 -11.52 -11.68
N ILE A 328 16.83 -10.62 -11.09
CA ILE A 328 16.53 -10.59 -9.66
C ILE A 328 15.03 -10.81 -9.53
N LEU A 329 14.66 -11.83 -8.77
CA LEU A 329 13.27 -12.21 -8.52
C LEU A 329 12.93 -11.95 -7.06
N ASN A 330 11.68 -11.56 -6.79
CA ASN A 330 11.16 -11.44 -5.44
C ASN A 330 10.26 -12.64 -5.12
N ALA A 331 10.57 -13.36 -4.03
CA ALA A 331 9.83 -14.54 -3.59
C ALA A 331 8.56 -14.19 -2.80
N LEU A 332 8.50 -13.00 -2.18
CA LEU A 332 7.30 -12.48 -1.52
C LEU A 332 6.26 -12.02 -2.54
N TYR A 333 6.70 -11.48 -3.68
CA TYR A 333 5.82 -11.05 -4.77
C TYR A 333 6.10 -11.84 -6.05
N PRO A 334 5.53 -13.06 -6.18
CA PRO A 334 5.67 -13.87 -7.39
C PRO A 334 5.16 -13.12 -8.61
N GLY A 335 6.08 -12.64 -9.45
CA GLY A 335 5.77 -11.80 -10.59
C GLY A 335 6.67 -10.59 -10.73
N TYR A 336 7.29 -10.16 -9.63
CA TYR A 336 8.31 -9.13 -9.70
C TYR A 336 9.61 -9.69 -10.28
N ILE A 337 10.06 -9.08 -11.38
CA ILE A 337 11.30 -9.40 -12.06
C ILE A 337 12.06 -8.10 -12.29
N PHE A 338 13.35 -8.12 -11.97
CA PHE A 338 14.30 -7.09 -12.34
C PHE A 338 15.41 -7.72 -13.18
N TYR A 339 15.93 -7.00 -14.16
CA TYR A 339 17.13 -7.41 -14.88
C TYR A 339 18.17 -6.31 -14.92
N HIS A 340 19.42 -6.71 -15.09
CA HIS A 340 20.53 -5.81 -15.40
C HIS A 340 21.48 -6.46 -16.41
N ILE A 341 21.80 -5.74 -17.49
CA ILE A 341 22.85 -6.14 -18.45
C ILE A 341 24.19 -5.65 -17.89
N LEU A 342 25.07 -6.60 -17.59
CA LEU A 342 26.34 -6.36 -16.92
C LEU A 342 27.23 -5.41 -17.73
N ASN A 343 27.95 -4.53 -17.03
CA ASN A 343 28.83 -3.50 -17.58
C ASN A 343 28.14 -2.49 -18.53
N THR A 344 26.82 -2.35 -18.42
CA THR A 344 26.05 -1.35 -19.19
C THR A 344 25.13 -0.56 -18.26
N PRO A 345 24.62 0.61 -18.64
CA PRO A 345 23.63 1.33 -17.83
C PRO A 345 22.25 0.65 -17.79
N PHE A 346 22.03 -0.41 -18.55
CA PHE A 346 20.68 -0.94 -18.80
C PHE A 346 20.20 -1.85 -17.67
N TYR A 347 19.07 -1.46 -17.09
CA TYR A 347 18.32 -2.24 -16.13
C TYR A 347 16.84 -1.86 -16.18
N ALA A 348 15.98 -2.79 -15.81
CA ALA A 348 14.57 -2.51 -15.62
C ALA A 348 13.94 -3.49 -14.64
N SER A 349 12.81 -3.08 -14.08
CA SER A 349 11.89 -3.91 -13.33
C SER A 349 10.56 -3.98 -14.06
N LEU A 350 9.86 -5.09 -13.85
CA LEU A 350 8.54 -5.35 -14.38
C LEU A 350 7.82 -6.27 -13.40
N TYR A 351 6.53 -6.02 -13.16
CA TYR A 351 5.67 -6.97 -12.46
C TYR A 351 4.71 -7.62 -13.46
N ILE A 352 4.62 -8.94 -13.49
CA ILE A 352 3.55 -9.67 -14.18
C ILE A 352 3.10 -10.79 -13.25
N GLY A 353 1.90 -10.69 -12.70
CA GLY A 353 1.36 -11.67 -11.76
C GLY A 353 0.02 -11.26 -11.16
N THR A 354 -0.48 -12.01 -10.19
CA THR A 354 -1.85 -11.83 -9.63
C THR A 354 -1.98 -10.70 -8.60
N GLY A 355 -0.88 -10.08 -8.20
CA GLY A 355 -0.84 -9.08 -7.13
C GLY A 355 -0.84 -9.68 -5.71
N VAL A 356 -0.96 -10.99 -5.57
CA VAL A 356 -1.01 -11.67 -4.26
C VAL A 356 0.40 -11.90 -3.73
N SER A 357 0.64 -11.52 -2.46
CA SER A 357 1.89 -11.85 -1.77
C SER A 357 1.94 -13.33 -1.37
N ASN A 358 3.12 -13.92 -1.39
CA ASN A 358 3.34 -15.29 -0.94
C ASN A 358 3.34 -15.37 0.59
N TYR A 359 2.17 -15.63 1.18
CA TYR A 359 2.01 -15.77 2.63
C TYR A 359 2.68 -17.01 3.20
N ASP A 360 2.90 -18.04 2.37
CA ASP A 360 3.55 -19.29 2.78
C ASP A 360 5.08 -19.20 2.75
N LEU A 361 5.63 -18.05 2.39
CA LEU A 361 7.07 -17.84 2.28
C LEU A 361 7.86 -18.24 3.54
N PRO A 362 7.40 -17.98 4.78
CA PRO A 362 8.09 -18.45 5.99
C PRO A 362 8.24 -19.98 6.08
N PHE A 363 7.40 -20.76 5.39
CA PHE A 363 7.47 -22.22 5.34
C PHE A 363 8.26 -22.74 4.12
N LEU A 364 8.49 -21.89 3.12
CA LEU A 364 9.17 -22.23 1.88
C LEU A 364 10.65 -21.87 1.88
N LEU A 365 11.05 -20.90 2.71
CA LEU A 365 12.44 -20.51 2.87
C LEU A 365 13.19 -21.57 3.71
N PRO A 366 14.44 -21.90 3.33
CA PRO A 366 15.22 -22.98 3.94
C PRO A 366 15.67 -22.72 5.38
#